data_AF-A0A2W4M7M2-F1
#
_entry.id   AF-A0A2W4M7M2-F1
#
_cell.length_a   1.000
_cell.length_b   1.000
_cell.length_c   1.000
_cell.angle_alpha   90.00
_cell.angle_beta   90.00
_cell.angle_gamma   90.00
#
_symmetry.space_group_name_H-M   'P 1'
#
loop_
_entity.id
_entity.type
_entity.pdbx_description
1 polymer ?
#
loop_
_entity_poly.entity_id
_entity_poly.type
_entity_poly.pdbx_seq_one_letter_code
_entity_poly.pdbx_strand_id
1 'polypeptide(L)'
;MSFARALVLLSASLTSAAVAAQGAQMRPGLWEFSMSGIPMKQQVCITPDMVKDPTRLGQDAQMPDHDCKFSKPKVSGNTTSFTMSCTRPQKMNTHTTLTSNGPDSFTMKQDFDMEMEGQRHKGSTTMTYKRLGDCK
;
A
#
# COMPACT_ATOMS: atom_id res chain seq x y z
N MET A 1 -22.15 1.09 -68.77
CA MET A 1 -21.20 1.80 -67.88
C MET A 1 -21.95 2.21 -66.62
N SER A 2 -21.92 1.39 -65.57
CA SER A 2 -22.59 1.70 -64.30
C SER A 2 -21.55 2.21 -63.29
N PHE A 3 -21.70 3.47 -62.89
CA PHE A 3 -20.87 4.10 -61.87
C PHE A 3 -21.49 3.92 -60.48
N ALA A 4 -20.76 3.19 -59.64
CA ALA A 4 -20.37 3.44 -58.25
C ALA A 4 -21.33 4.11 -57.23
N ARG A 5 -21.08 3.71 -55.97
CA ARG A 5 -21.25 4.41 -54.66
C ARG A 5 -22.38 3.83 -53.80
N ALA A 6 -22.21 3.53 -52.51
CA ALA A 6 -21.04 3.54 -51.63
C ALA A 6 -21.36 2.62 -50.44
N LEU A 7 -20.44 1.71 -50.10
CA LEU A 7 -20.48 0.98 -48.82
C LEU A 7 -20.04 1.93 -47.71
N VAL A 8 -20.96 2.31 -46.82
CA VAL A 8 -20.63 3.01 -45.57
C VAL A 8 -20.26 1.95 -44.54
N LEU A 9 -18.96 1.70 -44.37
CA LEU A 9 -18.42 0.89 -43.30
C LEU A 9 -18.40 1.72 -42.01
N LEU A 10 -19.38 1.49 -41.13
CA LEU A 10 -19.46 2.07 -39.79
C LEU A 10 -18.37 1.42 -38.90
N SER A 11 -17.22 2.07 -38.80
CA SER A 11 -16.12 1.67 -37.92
C SER A 11 -16.46 2.04 -36.47
N ALA A 12 -17.03 1.10 -35.71
CA ALA A 12 -17.24 1.25 -34.27
C ALA A 12 -15.88 1.16 -33.55
N SER A 13 -15.25 2.31 -33.31
CA SER A 13 -14.04 2.43 -32.50
C SER A 13 -14.34 2.09 -31.04
N LEU A 14 -13.93 0.89 -30.61
CA LEU A 14 -13.85 0.49 -29.21
C LEU A 14 -12.92 1.45 -28.46
N THR A 15 -13.49 2.35 -27.66
CA THR A 15 -12.74 3.11 -26.65
C THR A 15 -12.50 2.19 -25.46
N SER A 16 -11.39 1.46 -25.49
CA SER A 16 -10.87 0.77 -24.31
C SER A 16 -10.54 1.82 -23.25
N ALA A 17 -11.40 1.95 -22.23
CA ALA A 17 -11.05 2.66 -21.01
C ALA A 17 -9.84 1.95 -20.40
N ALA A 18 -8.67 2.58 -20.53
CA ALA A 18 -7.48 2.17 -19.80
C ALA A 18 -7.79 2.30 -18.32
N VAL A 19 -8.17 1.20 -17.68
CA VAL A 19 -8.17 1.09 -16.22
C VAL A 19 -6.69 1.15 -15.83
N ALA A 20 -6.20 2.37 -15.62
CA ALA A 20 -4.88 2.58 -15.06
C ALA A 20 -4.82 1.76 -13.78
N ALA A 21 -3.87 0.84 -13.71
CA ALA A 21 -3.52 0.12 -12.49
C ALA A 21 -3.05 1.16 -11.47
N GLN A 22 -4.01 1.75 -10.76
CA GLN A 22 -3.77 2.65 -9.64
C GLN A 22 -3.32 1.77 -8.48
N GLY A 23 -2.04 1.37 -8.49
CA GLY A 23 -1.36 1.01 -7.26
C GLY A 23 -1.67 2.08 -6.23
N ALA A 24 -1.90 1.68 -4.97
CA ALA A 24 -2.41 2.53 -3.90
C ALA A 24 -1.68 3.89 -3.83
N GLN A 25 -2.19 4.91 -4.52
CA GLN A 25 -1.57 6.21 -4.60
C GLN A 25 -2.14 7.05 -3.47
N MET A 26 -1.54 6.85 -2.30
CA MET A 26 -1.91 7.58 -1.08
C MET A 26 -1.80 9.09 -1.35
N ARG A 27 -2.83 9.86 -1.00
CA ARG A 27 -2.84 11.31 -1.20
C ARG A 27 -2.15 12.03 -0.04
N PRO A 28 -1.49 13.18 -0.29
CA PRO A 28 -1.04 14.04 0.79
C PRO A 28 -2.20 14.52 1.66
N GLY A 29 -1.96 14.77 2.94
CA GLY A 29 -2.96 15.28 3.87
C GLY A 29 -2.83 14.74 5.28
N LEU A 30 -3.79 15.08 6.13
CA LEU A 30 -3.93 14.52 7.46
C LEU A 30 -4.56 13.13 7.37
N TRP A 31 -3.87 12.13 7.88
CA TRP A 31 -4.34 10.75 7.94
C TRP A 31 -4.52 10.34 9.39
N GLU A 32 -5.62 9.65 9.67
CA GLU A 32 -5.85 8.92 10.91
C GLU A 32 -5.57 7.44 10.67
N PHE A 33 -4.87 6.80 11.58
CA PHE A 33 -4.73 5.36 11.61
C PHE A 33 -5.19 4.80 12.96
N SER A 34 -5.78 3.62 12.90
CA SER A 34 -6.21 2.87 14.09
C SER A 34 -5.80 1.42 13.96
N MET A 35 -5.37 0.85 15.07
CA MET A 35 -4.94 -0.54 15.15
C MET A 35 -6.02 -1.37 15.83
N SER A 36 -6.35 -2.52 15.26
CA SER A 36 -7.29 -3.45 15.87
C SER A 36 -6.81 -3.88 17.26
N GLY A 37 -7.70 -3.82 18.25
CA GLY A 37 -7.38 -4.19 19.63
C GLY A 37 -6.76 -3.06 20.48
N ILE A 38 -6.43 -1.90 19.89
CA ILE A 38 -6.01 -0.72 20.66
C ILE A 38 -7.02 0.42 20.41
N PRO A 39 -7.70 0.94 21.46
CA PRO A 39 -8.72 1.99 21.31
C PRO A 39 -8.14 3.38 21.00
N MET A 40 -6.89 3.48 20.55
CA MET A 40 -6.24 4.74 20.21
C MET A 40 -6.20 4.93 18.70
N LYS A 41 -6.64 6.12 18.29
CA LYS A 41 -6.48 6.65 16.95
C LYS A 41 -5.30 7.60 16.96
N GLN A 42 -4.39 7.43 16.03
CA GLN A 42 -3.24 8.30 15.86
C GLN A 42 -3.38 9.04 14.54
N GLN A 43 -2.91 10.28 14.49
CA GLN A 43 -2.97 11.10 13.30
C GLN A 43 -1.55 11.44 12.85
N VAL A 44 -1.33 11.42 11.53
CA VAL A 44 -0.07 11.75 10.89
C VAL A 44 -0.33 12.66 9.70
N CYS A 45 0.41 13.76 9.60
CA CYS A 45 0.43 14.57 8.40
C CYS A 45 1.37 13.92 7.39
N ILE A 46 0.84 13.58 6.21
CA ILE A 46 1.61 13.02 5.11
C ILE A 46 1.79 14.11 4.06
N THR A 47 3.03 14.53 3.85
CA THR A 47 3.38 15.54 2.86
C THR A 47 3.50 14.95 1.46
N PRO A 48 3.45 15.77 0.39
CA PRO A 48 3.65 15.30 -0.99
C PRO A 48 4.97 14.57 -1.20
N ASP A 49 6.03 14.96 -0.49
CA ASP A 49 7.34 14.33 -0.64
C ASP A 49 7.40 12.95 0.05
N MET A 50 6.61 12.74 1.11
CA MET A 50 6.45 11.41 1.75
C MET A 50 5.65 10.44 0.87
N VAL A 51 4.75 10.94 0.02
CA VAL A 51 4.02 10.12 -0.96
C VAL A 51 4.93 9.67 -2.11
N LYS A 52 5.81 10.56 -2.58
CA LYS A 52 6.74 10.26 -3.68
C LYS A 52 7.80 9.24 -3.29
N ASP A 53 8.18 9.25 -2.01
CA ASP A 53 9.10 8.27 -1.44
C ASP A 53 8.45 7.56 -0.25
N PRO A 54 7.64 6.51 -0.50
CA PRO A 54 7.02 5.74 0.57
C PRO A 54 8.04 5.00 1.44
N THR A 55 9.30 4.89 0.99
CA THR A 55 10.35 4.38 1.86
C THR A 55 10.62 5.33 3.01
N ARG A 56 10.39 6.66 2.88
CA ARG A 56 10.48 7.62 4.00
C ARG A 56 9.45 7.39 5.10
N LEU A 57 8.25 6.93 4.74
CA LEU A 57 7.23 6.54 5.72
C LEU A 57 7.67 5.35 6.58
N GLY A 58 8.55 4.49 6.04
CA GLY A 58 9.13 3.34 6.75
C GLY A 58 10.59 3.52 7.19
N GLN A 59 11.33 4.50 6.66
CA GLN A 59 12.75 4.78 6.92
C GLN A 59 12.92 5.56 8.23
N ASP A 60 11.98 6.41 8.61
CA ASP A 60 11.98 6.95 9.97
C ASP A 60 11.64 5.86 11.01
N ALA A 61 11.06 4.74 10.55
CA ALA A 61 10.92 3.50 11.32
C ALA A 61 12.06 2.48 11.07
N GLN A 62 13.04 2.79 10.21
CA GLN A 62 14.26 2.00 10.12
C GLN A 62 15.06 2.26 11.38
N MET A 63 14.90 1.34 12.33
CA MET A 63 15.78 1.22 13.47
C MET A 63 17.22 1.10 12.90
N PRO A 64 18.12 2.07 13.16
CA PRO A 64 19.43 2.19 12.49
C PRO A 64 20.34 0.96 12.61
N ASP A 65 19.98 0.00 13.46
CA ASP A 65 20.77 -1.17 13.85
C ASP A 65 20.20 -2.51 13.34
N HIS A 66 19.17 -2.49 12.49
CA HIS A 66 18.48 -3.71 12.03
C HIS A 66 18.76 -3.99 10.55
N ASP A 67 19.17 -5.22 10.23
CA ASP A 67 19.50 -5.69 8.87
C ASP A 67 18.26 -6.15 8.08
N CYS A 68 17.18 -5.38 8.18
CA CYS A 68 15.90 -5.69 7.57
C CYS A 68 15.97 -5.62 6.03
N LYS A 69 15.62 -6.72 5.37
CA LYS A 69 15.47 -6.84 3.93
C LYS A 69 13.99 -6.84 3.54
N PHE A 70 13.65 -6.09 2.51
CA PHE A 70 12.30 -6.08 1.95
C PHE A 70 12.24 -6.95 0.69
N SER A 71 11.23 -7.79 0.57
CA SER A 71 10.91 -8.47 -0.68
C SER A 71 10.43 -7.47 -1.71
N LYS A 72 10.51 -7.83 -2.99
CA LYS A 72 9.86 -7.04 -4.04
C LYS A 72 8.36 -6.93 -3.74
N PRO A 73 7.78 -5.73 -3.77
CA PRO A 73 6.33 -5.57 -3.63
C PRO A 73 5.60 -6.32 -4.74
N LYS A 74 4.61 -7.14 -4.35
CA LYS A 74 3.70 -7.81 -5.27
C LYS A 74 2.39 -7.04 -5.29
N VAL A 75 2.05 -6.48 -6.44
CA VAL A 75 0.78 -5.78 -6.66
C VAL A 75 -0.21 -6.73 -7.34
N SER A 76 -1.41 -6.84 -6.80
CA SER A 76 -2.52 -7.64 -7.34
C SER A 76 -3.82 -6.87 -7.15
N GLY A 77 -4.33 -6.27 -8.23
CA GLY A 77 -5.50 -5.40 -8.17
C GLY A 77 -5.25 -4.19 -7.25
N ASN A 78 -6.10 -4.03 -6.24
CA ASN A 78 -5.99 -2.97 -5.22
C ASN A 78 -5.09 -3.35 -4.03
N THR A 79 -4.46 -4.52 -4.06
CA THR A 79 -3.68 -5.04 -2.93
C THR A 79 -2.19 -5.09 -3.28
N THR A 80 -1.35 -4.58 -2.38
CA THR A 80 0.11 -4.62 -2.44
C THR A 80 0.64 -5.40 -1.26
N SER A 81 1.37 -6.48 -1.49
CA SER A 81 1.97 -7.29 -0.43
C SER A 81 3.49 -7.29 -0.54
N PHE A 82 4.17 -7.21 0.60
CA PHE A 82 5.62 -7.36 0.70
C PHE A 82 5.98 -8.00 2.04
N THR A 83 7.14 -8.64 2.10
CA THR A 83 7.67 -9.22 3.33
C THR A 83 8.91 -8.45 3.75
N MET A 84 8.97 -8.07 5.01
CA MET A 84 10.17 -7.56 5.65
C MET A 84 10.79 -8.69 6.48
N SER A 85 12.07 -8.94 6.31
CA SER A 85 12.82 -9.97 7.02
C SER A 85 14.08 -9.37 7.64
N CYS A 86 14.14 -9.35 8.96
CA CYS A 86 15.30 -8.90 9.74
C CYS A 86 15.94 -10.12 10.42
N THR A 87 17.27 -10.14 10.49
CA THR A 87 18.04 -11.20 11.16
C THR A 87 18.70 -10.72 12.46
N ARG A 88 18.85 -9.41 12.65
CA ARG A 88 19.44 -8.76 13.83
C ARG A 88 18.61 -7.57 14.32
N PRO A 89 18.63 -7.29 15.63
CA PRO A 89 19.21 -8.11 16.71
C PRO A 89 18.38 -9.38 16.99
N GLN A 90 17.13 -9.42 16.53
CA GLN A 90 16.25 -10.58 16.63
C GLN A 90 15.71 -10.94 15.24
N LYS A 91 15.50 -12.24 15.01
CA LYS A 91 14.88 -12.71 13.76
C LYS A 91 13.43 -12.26 13.75
N MET A 92 13.05 -11.49 12.74
CA MET A 92 11.71 -11.00 12.55
C MET A 92 11.32 -11.13 11.08
N ASN A 93 10.18 -11.77 10.82
CA ASN A 93 9.55 -11.77 9.52
C ASN A 93 8.18 -11.12 9.63
N THR A 94 7.94 -10.08 8.86
CA THR A 94 6.68 -9.36 8.81
C THR A 94 6.14 -9.40 7.40
N HIS A 95 5.07 -10.16 7.19
CA HIS A 95 4.31 -10.13 5.96
C HIS A 95 3.30 -8.99 6.03
N THR A 96 3.46 -8.00 5.18
CA THR A 96 2.58 -6.83 5.11
C THR A 96 1.73 -6.92 3.85
N THR A 97 0.43 -6.74 4.01
CA THR A 97 -0.55 -6.64 2.93
C THR A 97 -1.29 -5.31 3.07
N LEU A 98 -1.10 -4.41 2.12
CA LEU A 98 -1.84 -3.16 2.00
C LEU A 98 -2.97 -3.34 0.98
N THR A 99 -4.20 -3.14 1.40
CA THR A 99 -5.38 -3.15 0.53
C THR A 99 -5.92 -1.73 0.43
N SER A 100 -5.88 -1.16 -0.77
CA SER A 100 -6.52 0.13 -1.05
C SER A 100 -8.03 -0.03 -1.16
N ASN A 101 -8.77 0.69 -0.32
CA ASN A 101 -10.24 0.76 -0.38
C ASN A 101 -10.72 2.00 -1.14
N GLY A 102 -9.80 2.81 -1.66
CA GLY A 102 -10.06 4.07 -2.33
C GLY A 102 -8.91 5.06 -2.16
N PRO A 103 -9.03 6.29 -2.69
CA PRO A 103 -7.98 7.31 -2.60
C PRO A 103 -7.72 7.81 -1.17
N ASP A 104 -8.70 7.63 -0.28
CA ASP A 104 -8.70 8.18 1.08
C ASP A 104 -8.81 7.11 2.17
N SER A 105 -8.67 5.84 1.82
CA SER A 105 -8.77 4.73 2.75
C SER A 105 -7.95 3.53 2.29
N PHE A 106 -7.14 3.00 3.21
CA PHE A 106 -6.46 1.73 3.00
C PHE A 106 -6.40 0.93 4.30
N THR A 107 -6.38 -0.39 4.15
CA THR A 107 -6.20 -1.34 5.25
C THR A 107 -4.81 -1.95 5.12
N MET A 108 -4.04 -1.95 6.19
CA MET A 108 -2.77 -2.64 6.27
C MET A 108 -2.90 -3.82 7.24
N LYS A 109 -2.70 -5.04 6.75
CA LYS A 109 -2.57 -6.23 7.58
C LYS A 109 -1.10 -6.60 7.69
N GLN A 110 -0.62 -6.83 8.91
CA GLN A 110 0.73 -7.25 9.21
C GLN A 110 0.70 -8.55 9.99
N ASP A 111 1.15 -9.62 9.37
CA ASP A 111 1.42 -10.89 10.04
C ASP A 111 2.91 -10.89 10.43
N PHE A 112 3.20 -10.86 11.74
CA PHE A 112 4.56 -10.85 12.25
C PHE A 112 4.91 -12.18 12.91
N ASP A 113 6.17 -12.56 12.74
CA ASP A 113 6.77 -13.78 13.24
C ASP A 113 8.17 -13.43 13.75
N MET A 114 8.30 -13.31 15.06
CA MET A 114 9.53 -12.87 15.71
C MET A 114 10.06 -13.92 16.68
N GLU A 115 11.37 -14.05 16.76
CA GLU A 115 12.06 -14.92 17.72
C GLU A 115 12.69 -14.05 18.81
N MET A 116 12.12 -14.12 20.02
CA MET A 116 12.61 -13.43 21.21
C MET A 116 13.05 -14.47 22.24
N GLU A 117 14.29 -14.37 22.72
CA GLU A 117 14.80 -15.27 23.79
C GLU A 117 14.63 -16.77 23.49
N GLY A 118 14.71 -17.16 22.21
CA GLY A 118 14.52 -18.54 21.76
C GLY A 118 13.06 -19.00 21.65
N GLN A 119 12.09 -18.12 21.97
CA GLN A 119 10.67 -18.36 21.78
C GLN A 119 10.15 -17.64 20.53
N ARG A 120 9.32 -18.33 19.76
CA ARG A 120 8.72 -17.81 18.53
C ARG A 120 7.35 -17.20 18.85
N HIS A 121 7.21 -15.90 18.66
CA HIS A 121 5.97 -15.17 18.80
C HIS A 121 5.39 -14.85 17.42
N LYS A 122 4.17 -15.33 17.19
CA LYS A 122 3.40 -14.99 15.99
C LYS A 122 2.23 -14.12 16.37
N GLY A 123 1.93 -13.13 15.54
CA GLY A 123 0.73 -12.34 15.68
C GLY A 123 0.30 -11.75 14.35
N SER A 124 -0.92 -11.24 14.34
CA SER A 124 -1.48 -10.52 13.21
C SER A 124 -2.09 -9.23 13.73
N THR A 125 -1.74 -8.13 13.09
CA THR A 125 -2.28 -6.82 13.39
C THR A 125 -2.93 -6.26 12.13
N THR A 126 -4.13 -5.73 12.29
CA THR A 126 -4.81 -4.97 11.23
C THR A 126 -4.83 -3.51 11.62
N MET A 127 -4.33 -2.66 10.73
CA MET A 127 -4.38 -1.21 10.83
C MET A 127 -5.27 -0.67 9.73
N THR A 128 -6.12 0.30 10.06
CA THR A 128 -6.95 1.00 9.08
C THR A 128 -6.52 2.44 9.03
N TYR A 129 -6.33 2.96 7.81
CA TYR A 129 -5.93 4.33 7.56
C TYR A 129 -7.05 5.06 6.83
N LYS A 130 -7.34 6.29 7.26
CA LYS A 130 -8.36 7.15 6.69
C LYS A 130 -7.84 8.57 6.57
N ARG A 131 -7.99 9.19 5.40
CA ARG A 131 -7.67 10.61 5.23
C ARG A 131 -8.76 11.46 5.88
N LEU A 132 -8.36 12.40 6.71
CA LEU A 132 -9.24 13.36 7.38
C LEU A 132 -9.35 14.69 6.64
N GLY A 133 -8.37 15.04 5.81
CA GLY A 133 -8.34 16.31 5.09
C GLY A 133 -6.92 16.73 4.77
N ASP A 134 -6.71 18.03 4.62
CA ASP A 134 -5.37 18.61 4.45
C ASP A 134 -4.68 18.71 5.82
N CYS A 135 -3.35 18.76 5.81
CA CYS A 135 -2.61 19.06 7.03
C CYS A 135 -2.91 20.50 7.48
N LYS A 136 -2.96 20.71 8.79
CA LYS A 136 -3.16 22.05 9.39
C LYS A 136 -1.84 22.78 9.56
#